data_AF-A0A6M0FSI7-F1
#
_entry.id   AF-A0A6M0FSI7-F1
#
_cell.length_a   1.000
_cell.length_b   1.000
_cell.length_c   1.000
_cell.angle_alpha   90.00
_cell.angle_beta   90.00
_cell.angle_gamma   90.00
#
_symmetry.space_group_name_H-M   'P 1'
#
loop_
_entity.id
_entity.type
_entity.pdbx_description
1 polymer ?
#
loop_
_entity_poly.entity_id
_entity_poly.type
_entity_poly.pdbx_seq_one_letter_code
_entity_poly.pdbx_strand_id
1 'polypeptide(L)'
;MYRERYGLEIVEAIKNASNKRIELRPSSLYTTLHKLEKKGFIAECWEEESSQQRSKVKRKYYRITNLGEKVFQEKQHFLNYVAAWEKRSEA
;
A
#
# COMPACT_ATOMS: atom_id res chain seq x y z
N MET A 1 -2.74 -13.98 1.93
CA MET A 1 -3.87 -13.03 1.88
C MET A 1 -3.47 -11.80 2.69
N TYR A 2 -3.31 -10.64 2.06
CA TYR A 2 -2.88 -9.42 2.75
C TYR A 2 -4.02 -8.85 3.60
N ARG A 3 -3.72 -8.48 4.86
CA ARG A 3 -4.70 -7.86 5.77
C ARG A 3 -5.07 -6.47 5.26
N GLU A 4 -6.36 -6.14 5.28
CA GLU A 4 -6.85 -4.79 5.02
C GLU A 4 -6.28 -3.82 6.04
N ARG A 5 -5.89 -2.62 5.60
CA ARG A 5 -5.28 -1.61 6.48
C ARG A 5 -5.93 -0.27 6.30
N TYR A 6 -6.06 0.44 7.42
CA TYR A 6 -6.47 1.84 7.45
C TYR A 6 -5.34 2.72 6.92
N GLY A 7 -5.69 3.86 6.30
CA GLY A 7 -4.72 4.78 5.68
C GLY A 7 -3.56 5.18 6.60
N LEU A 8 -3.83 5.46 7.88
CA LEU A 8 -2.75 5.77 8.85
C LEU A 8 -1.92 4.53 9.23
N GLU A 9 -2.50 3.34 9.28
CA GLU A 9 -1.76 2.10 9.52
C GLU A 9 -0.78 1.80 8.37
N ILE A 10 -1.13 2.19 7.14
CA ILE A 10 -0.22 2.07 5.99
C ILE A 10 0.98 3.00 6.15
N VAL A 11 0.76 4.26 6.57
CA VAL A 11 1.87 5.21 6.86
C VAL A 11 2.81 4.63 7.91
N GLU A 12 2.24 4.18 9.04
CA GLU A 12 3.01 3.66 10.17
C GLU A 12 3.76 2.38 9.80
N ALA A 13 3.12 1.50 9.01
CA ALA A 13 3.76 0.29 8.51
C ALA A 13 4.96 0.58 7.61
N ILE A 14 4.86 1.57 6.70
CA ILE A 14 5.97 1.95 5.82
C ILE A 14 7.11 2.57 6.62
N LYS A 15 6.78 3.41 7.61
CA LYS A 15 7.76 3.98 8.53
C LYS A 15 8.51 2.89 9.29
N ASN A 16 7.81 1.91 9.83
CA ASN A 16 8.42 0.81 10.58
C ASN A 16 9.22 -0.14 9.68
N ALA A 17 8.70 -0.51 8.50
CA ALA A 17 9.41 -1.36 7.54
C ALA A 17 10.70 -0.72 7.00
N SER A 18 10.77 0.61 6.96
CA SER A 18 11.95 1.35 6.51
C SER A 18 12.98 1.64 7.61
N ASN A 19 12.80 1.12 8.83
CA ASN A 19 13.56 1.53 10.02
C ASN A 19 13.52 3.05 10.25
N LYS A 20 12.32 3.65 10.09
CA LYS A 20 12.07 5.10 10.22
C LYS A 20 12.83 5.98 9.24
N ARG A 21 13.41 5.41 8.18
CA ARG A 21 14.12 6.18 7.13
C ARG A 21 13.19 6.79 6.09
N ILE A 22 12.01 6.20 5.91
CA ILE A 22 10.99 6.71 5.01
C ILE A 22 9.85 7.26 5.85
N GLU A 23 9.62 8.56 5.72
CA GLU A 23 8.47 9.23 6.32
C GLU A 23 7.51 9.68 5.22
N LEU A 24 6.39 8.96 5.11
CA LEU A 24 5.33 9.29 4.18
C LEU A 24 4.33 10.24 4.84
N ARG A 25 4.14 11.41 4.24
CA ARG A 25 3.08 12.32 4.65
C ARG A 25 1.72 11.70 4.29
N PRO A 26 0.72 11.74 5.19
CA PRO A 26 -0.62 11.22 4.91
C PRO A 26 -1.23 11.80 3.63
N SER A 27 -1.03 13.10 3.34
CA SER A 27 -1.50 13.75 2.12
C SER A 27 -0.97 13.10 0.83
N SER A 28 0.33 12.77 0.79
CA SER A 28 0.96 12.09 -0.34
C SER A 28 0.50 10.64 -0.45
N LEU A 29 0.30 9.96 0.68
CA LEU A 29 -0.21 8.59 0.68
C LEU A 29 -1.63 8.53 0.09
N TYR A 30 -2.55 9.37 0.56
CA TYR A 30 -3.94 9.36 0.06
C TYR A 30 -4.02 9.69 -1.44
N THR A 31 -3.18 10.62 -1.92
CA THR A 31 -3.07 10.90 -3.36
C THR A 31 -2.61 9.66 -4.15
N THR A 32 -1.70 8.88 -3.57
CA THR A 32 -1.19 7.65 -4.19
C THR A 32 -2.23 6.53 -4.16
N LEU A 33 -2.90 6.34 -3.03
CA LEU A 33 -3.98 5.36 -2.88
C LEU A 33 -5.11 5.65 -3.87
N HIS A 34 -5.53 6.90 -4.02
CA HIS A 34 -6.55 7.28 -5.00
C HIS A 34 -6.14 6.97 -6.45
N LYS A 35 -4.85 7.19 -6.80
CA LYS A 35 -4.33 6.81 -8.13
C LYS A 35 -4.33 5.29 -8.34
N LEU A 36 -3.99 4.51 -7.31
CA LEU A 36 -3.99 3.04 -7.36
C LEU A 36 -5.41 2.48 -7.46
N GLU A 37 -6.35 3.10 -6.76
CA GLU A 37 -7.78 2.79 -6.81
C GLU A 37 -8.34 3.07 -8.20
N LYS A 38 -8.06 4.24 -8.79
CA LYS A 38 -8.48 4.59 -10.16
C LYS A 38 -7.94 3.60 -11.20
N LYS A 39 -6.81 2.96 -10.94
CA LYS A 39 -6.22 1.91 -11.79
C LYS A 39 -6.78 0.51 -11.51
N GLY A 40 -7.65 0.37 -10.51
CA GLY A 40 -8.22 -0.91 -10.10
C GLY A 40 -7.24 -1.83 -9.36
N PHE A 41 -6.10 -1.31 -8.89
CA PHE A 41 -5.08 -2.10 -8.19
C PHE A 41 -5.40 -2.29 -6.71
N ILE A 42 -6.17 -1.37 -6.13
CA ILE A 42 -6.70 -1.48 -4.77
C ILE A 42 -8.20 -1.20 -4.80
N ALA A 43 -8.91 -1.74 -3.82
CA ALA A 43 -10.31 -1.47 -3.56
C ALA A 43 -10.44 -0.81 -2.17
N GLU A 44 -11.38 0.14 -2.04
CA GLU A 44 -11.77 0.69 -0.76
C GLU A 44 -12.92 -0.11 -0.13
N CYS A 45 -12.83 -0.32 1.19
CA CYS A 45 -13.89 -0.89 2.01
C CYS A 45 -14.16 0.08 3.17
N TRP A 46 -15.44 0.30 3.46
CA TRP A 46 -15.84 1.11 4.60
C TRP A 46 -16.13 0.18 5.78
N GLU A 47 -15.69 0.56 6.98
CA GLU A 47 -16.09 -0.13 8.20
C GLU A 47 -17.60 0.10 8.37
N GLU A 48 -18.39 -0.96 8.23
CA GLU A 48 -19.81 -0.91 8.56
C GLU A 48 -19.98 -0.69 10.06
N GLU A 49 -21.01 0.07 10.42
CA GLU A 49 -21.31 0.60 11.75
C GLU A 49 -21.77 -0.49 12.73
N SER A 50 -21.08 -1.64 12.79
CA SER A 50 -21.50 -2.81 13.56
C SER A 50 -20.86 -2.90 14.96
N SER A 51 -20.16 -1.86 15.41
CA SER A 51 -19.53 -1.83 16.73
C SER A 51 -20.18 -0.73 17.57
N GLN A 52 -20.88 -1.13 18.62
CA GLN A 52 -21.59 -0.30 19.62
C GLN A 52 -20.71 0.71 20.40
N GLN A 53 -19.55 1.11 19.90
CA GLN A 53 -18.65 2.05 20.56
C GLN A 53 -18.52 3.33 19.73
N ARG A 54 -19.12 4.39 20.28
CA ARG A 54 -19.00 5.81 19.89
C ARG A 54 -17.62 6.17 19.32
N SER A 55 -17.49 6.17 18.00
CA SER A 55 -16.46 6.95 17.29
C SER A 55 -17.02 7.33 15.93
N LYS A 56 -17.47 8.58 15.84
CA LYS A 56 -18.17 9.22 14.70
C LYS A 56 -17.35 9.31 13.40
N VAL A 57 -16.22 8.60 13.29
CA VAL A 57 -15.26 8.76 12.20
C VAL A 57 -15.28 7.49 11.35
N LYS A 58 -15.93 7.58 10.19
CA LYS A 58 -15.88 6.53 9.16
C LYS A 58 -14.43 6.32 8.73
N ARG A 59 -13.93 5.09 8.88
CA ARG A 59 -12.57 4.71 8.47
C ARG A 59 -12.61 4.07 7.09
N LYS A 60 -11.73 4.52 6.19
CA LYS A 60 -11.48 3.89 4.89
C LYS A 60 -10.40 2.81 5.03
N TYR A 61 -10.76 1.58 4.71
CA TYR A 61 -9.84 0.46 4.60
C TYR A 61 -9.50 0.22 3.14
N TYR A 62 -8.26 -0.21 2.88
CA TYR A 62 -7.80 -0.52 1.52
C TYR A 62 -7.38 -1.97 1.44
N ARG A 63 -7.77 -2.63 0.36
CA ARG A 63 -7.39 -4.01 0.02
C ARG A 63 -6.77 -4.05 -1.37
N ILE A 64 -5.70 -4.82 -1.54
CA ILE A 64 -5.15 -5.09 -2.87
C ILE A 64 -6.10 -5.98 -3.66
N THR A 65 -6.34 -5.65 -4.93
CA THR A 65 -7.15 -6.49 -5.83
C THR A 65 -6.28 -7.55 -6.49
N ASN A 66 -6.90 -8.55 -7.11
CA ASN A 66 -6.17 -9.56 -7.89
C ASN A 66 -5.36 -8.92 -9.05
N LEU A 67 -5.87 -7.85 -9.64
CA LEU A 67 -5.14 -7.08 -10.66
C LEU A 67 -3.91 -6.39 -10.05
N GLY A 68 -4.10 -5.75 -8.90
CA GLY A 68 -3.00 -5.11 -8.17
C GLY A 68 -1.92 -6.09 -7.76
N GLU A 69 -2.28 -7.30 -7.34
CA GLU A 69 -1.34 -8.35 -6.95
C GLU A 69 -0.48 -8.81 -8.14
N LYS A 70 -1.08 -9.02 -9.32
CA LYS A 70 -0.33 -9.35 -10.54
C LYS A 70 0.67 -8.26 -10.91
N VAL A 71 0.21 -7.01 -10.97
CA VAL A 71 1.09 -5.86 -11.31
C VAL A 71 2.19 -5.67 -10.27
N PHE A 72 1.89 -5.92 -9.00
CA PHE A 72 2.88 -5.87 -7.93
C PHE A 72 3.97 -6.93 -8.14
N GLN A 73 3.59 -8.18 -8.42
CA GLN A 73 4.55 -9.26 -8.70
C GLN A 73 5.42 -8.93 -9.91
N GLU A 74 4.82 -8.51 -11.03
CA GLU A 74 5.56 -8.09 -12.23
C GLU A 74 6.57 -6.97 -11.91
N LYS A 75 6.15 -5.97 -11.14
CA LYS A 75 7.02 -4.86 -10.73
C LYS A 75 8.17 -5.35 -9.86
N GLN A 76 7.93 -6.28 -8.92
CA GLN A 76 8.98 -6.86 -8.10
C GLN A 76 9.98 -7.66 -8.94
N HIS A 77 9.50 -8.49 -9.88
CA HIS A 77 10.36 -9.24 -10.80
C HIS A 77 11.25 -8.29 -11.62
N PHE A 78 10.68 -7.21 -12.16
CA PHE A 78 11.43 -6.21 -12.89
C PHE A 78 12.51 -5.53 -12.02
N LEU A 79 12.17 -5.10 -10.81
CA LEU A 79 13.13 -4.45 -9.91
C LEU A 79 14.27 -5.40 -9.51
N ASN A 80 13.96 -6.67 -9.25
CA ASN A 80 14.98 -7.69 -8.96
C ASN A 80 15.89 -7.93 -10.18
N TYR A 81 15.31 -7.95 -11.38
CA TYR A 81 16.06 -8.08 -12.62
C TYR A 81 17.03 -6.90 -12.81
N VAL A 82 16.56 -5.66 -12.65
CA VAL A 82 17.40 -4.45 -12.77
C VAL A 82 18.50 -4.42 -11.70
N ALA A 83 18.19 -4.76 -10.45
CA ALA A 83 19.18 -4.81 -9.38
C ALA A 83 20.25 -5.90 -9.60
N ALA A 84 19.89 -7.01 -10.23
CA ALA A 84 20.84 -8.05 -10.62
C ALA A 84 21.66 -7.64 -11.85
N TRP A 85 21.09 -6.82 -12.74
CA TRP A 85 21.77 -6.31 -13.93
C TRP A 85 22.95 -5.39 -13.57
N GLU A 86 22.78 -4.44 -12.64
CA GLU A 86 23.86 -3.54 -12.20
C GLU A 86 25.04 -4.31 -11.57
N LYS A 87 24.77 -5.37 -10.80
CA LYS A 87 25.83 -6.21 -10.22
C LYS A 87 26.67 -6.95 -11.25
N ARG A 88 26.15 -7.12 -12.47
CA ARG A 88 26.82 -7.84 -13.57
C ARG A 88 27.63 -6.91 -14.47
N SER A 89 27.42 -5.60 -14.41
CA SER A 89 28.16 -4.60 -15.19
C SER A 89 29.43 -4.08 -14.50
N GLU A 90 29.61 -4.38 -13.21
CA GLU A 90 30.78 -3.99 -12.41
C GLU A 90 31.78 -5.15 -12.18
N ALA A 91 31.55 -6.32 -12.78
CA ALA A 91 32.41 -7.51 -12.72
C ALA A 91 32.94 -7.88 -14.10
#